data_AF-A0A2M7ZMV1-F1
#
_entry.id   AF-A0A2M7ZMV1-F1
#
_cell.length_a   1.000
_cell.length_b   1.000
_cell.length_c   1.000
_cell.angle_alpha   90.00
_cell.angle_beta   90.00
_cell.angle_gamma   90.00
#
_symmetry.space_group_name_H-M   'P 1'
#
loop_
_entity.id
_entity.type
_entity.pdbx_description
1 polymer ?
#
loop_
_entity_poly.entity_id
_entity_poly.type
_entity_poly.pdbx_seq_one_letter_code
_entity_poly.pdbx_strand_id
1 'polypeptide(L)'
;MTFSANNAKIDASTSGGNILLKLPKNFNATAKLTTSGGYIECDHLLTNVAKKSKSKIIADINNGGPILKVSTSGGDISVLKII
;
A
#
# COMPACT_ATOMS: atom_id res chain seq x y z
N MET A 1 -9.59 10.74 -7.98
CA MET A 1 -9.75 11.25 -6.60
C MET A 1 -8.36 11.65 -6.12
N THR A 2 -8.18 12.91 -5.72
CA THR A 2 -6.90 13.62 -5.51
C THR A 2 -6.17 13.18 -4.25
N PHE A 3 -4.83 13.11 -4.27
CA PHE A 3 -4.01 13.05 -3.05
C PHE A 3 -2.84 14.06 -3.12
N SER A 4 -2.85 15.01 -2.18
CA SER A 4 -1.81 16.03 -1.98
C SER A 4 -0.60 15.44 -1.27
N ALA A 5 0.57 15.48 -1.92
CA ALA A 5 1.85 15.11 -1.33
C ALA A 5 2.52 16.35 -0.74
N ASN A 6 2.37 16.56 0.57
CA ASN A 6 3.29 17.41 1.35
C ASN A 6 4.11 16.50 2.26
N ASN A 7 5.41 16.37 1.94
CA ASN A 7 6.42 15.47 2.53
C ASN A 7 6.21 13.95 2.34
N ALA A 8 6.46 13.45 1.13
CA ALA A 8 6.69 12.04 0.73
C ALA A 8 5.85 10.96 1.47
N LYS A 9 4.65 11.31 1.87
CA LYS A 9 3.67 10.44 2.49
C LYS A 9 2.52 10.34 1.52
N ILE A 10 2.39 9.19 0.89
CA ILE A 10 1.28 8.90 -0.01
C ILE A 10 0.21 8.32 0.90
N ASP A 11 -0.77 9.15 1.30
CA ASP A 11 -2.01 8.69 1.90
C ASP A 11 -3.03 8.49 0.78
N ALA A 12 -3.57 7.29 0.60
CA ALA A 12 -4.67 7.03 -0.33
C ALA A 12 -5.86 6.42 0.40
N SER A 13 -7.05 6.99 0.21
CA SER A 13 -8.30 6.51 0.83
C SER A 13 -9.53 6.50 -0.08
N THR A 14 -10.39 5.49 0.10
CA THR A 14 -11.67 5.36 -0.62
C THR A 14 -12.74 4.75 0.28
N SER A 15 -13.99 5.16 0.08
CA SER A 15 -15.15 4.66 0.83
C SER A 15 -15.76 3.37 0.25
N GLY A 16 -15.42 2.98 -0.99
CA GLY A 16 -16.05 1.80 -1.64
C GLY A 16 -15.48 1.38 -2.99
N GLY A 17 -14.45 2.06 -3.49
CA GLY A 17 -13.71 1.68 -4.68
C GLY A 17 -12.39 0.96 -4.35
N ASN A 18 -11.92 0.17 -5.31
CA ASN A 18 -10.65 -0.55 -5.25
C ASN A 18 -9.48 0.41 -5.42
N ILE A 19 -8.38 0.16 -4.70
CA ILE A 19 -7.13 0.92 -4.83
C ILE A 19 -6.11 0.07 -5.56
N LEU A 20 -5.64 0.56 -6.70
CA LEU A 20 -4.57 -0.05 -7.46
C LEU A 20 -3.30 0.80 -7.36
N LEU A 21 -2.25 0.27 -6.73
CA LEU A 21 -0.93 0.89 -6.68
C LEU A 21 -0.02 0.20 -7.69
N LYS A 22 0.50 0.96 -8.65
CA LYS A 22 1.53 0.48 -9.58
C LYS A 22 2.87 1.06 -9.16
N LEU A 23 3.75 0.21 -8.64
CA LEU A 23 5.05 0.62 -8.11
C LEU A 23 6.17 -0.05 -8.93
N PRO A 24 7.21 0.69 -9.32
CA PRO A 24 8.34 0.11 -10.05
C PRO A 24 9.08 -0.92 -9.21
N LYS A 25 9.72 -1.90 -9.84
CA LYS A 25 10.46 -2.99 -9.17
C LYS A 25 11.48 -2.49 -8.14
N ASN A 26 12.15 -1.37 -8.43
CA ASN A 26 13.16 -0.73 -7.56
C ASN A 26 12.56 0.34 -6.62
N PHE A 27 11.26 0.28 -6.33
CA PHE A 27 10.63 1.23 -5.42
C PHE A 27 10.93 0.86 -3.97
N ASN A 28 11.43 1.82 -3.19
CA ASN A 28 11.79 1.62 -1.80
C ASN A 28 10.84 2.45 -0.95
N ALA A 29 10.04 1.81 -0.11
CA ALA A 29 9.06 2.50 0.75
C ALA A 29 8.57 1.62 1.89
N THR A 30 8.14 2.22 2.98
CA THR A 30 7.45 1.50 4.07
C THR A 30 5.96 1.44 3.78
N ALA A 31 5.44 0.27 3.45
CA ALA A 31 4.04 0.04 3.11
C ALA A 31 3.17 -0.22 4.35
N LYS A 32 2.15 0.61 4.54
CA LYS A 32 1.11 0.50 5.55
C LYS A 32 -0.25 0.46 4.87
N LEU A 33 -0.70 -0.74 4.52
CA LEU A 33 -1.94 -1.01 3.82
C LEU A 33 -3.00 -1.47 4.83
N THR A 34 -4.20 -0.92 4.81
CA THR A 34 -5.30 -1.29 5.70
C THR A 34 -6.63 -1.24 4.96
N THR A 35 -7.47 -2.26 5.11
CA THR A 35 -8.83 -2.29 4.58
C THR A 35 -9.78 -2.83 5.65
N SER A 36 -11.02 -2.34 5.66
CA SER A 36 -12.05 -2.81 6.59
C SER A 36 -12.88 -3.96 6.01
N GLY A 37 -13.26 -3.89 4.72
CA GLY A 37 -14.16 -4.85 4.09
C GLY A 37 -13.60 -5.64 2.91
N GLY A 38 -12.38 -5.32 2.43
CA GLY A 38 -11.77 -5.98 1.27
C GLY A 38 -10.52 -6.79 1.62
N TYR A 39 -9.78 -7.15 0.57
CA TYR A 39 -8.53 -7.88 0.65
C TYR A 39 -7.35 -7.01 0.22
N ILE A 40 -6.18 -7.30 0.77
CA ILE A 40 -4.92 -6.65 0.41
C ILE A 40 -4.04 -7.67 -0.30
N GLU A 41 -3.70 -7.37 -1.54
CA GLU A 41 -2.76 -8.14 -2.35
C GLU A 41 -1.54 -7.28 -2.64
N CYS A 42 -0.35 -7.84 -2.45
CA CYS A 42 0.89 -7.12 -2.66
C CYS A 42 1.90 -8.03 -3.39
N ASP A 43 2.17 -7.70 -4.66
CA ASP A 43 3.08 -8.44 -5.54
C ASP A 43 4.52 -7.88 -5.50
N HIS A 44 4.87 -7.23 -4.38
CA HIS A 44 6.19 -6.63 -4.17
C HIS A 44 6.99 -7.41 -3.15
N LEU A 45 8.32 -7.26 -3.21
CA LEU A 45 9.20 -7.90 -2.25
C LEU A 45 9.07 -7.18 -0.90
N LEU A 46 8.45 -7.86 0.05
CA LEU A 46 8.22 -7.35 1.39
C LEU A 46 9.35 -7.79 2.35
N THR A 47 10.09 -6.83 2.87
CA THR A 47 11.08 -6.97 3.94
C THR A 47 10.52 -6.41 5.25
N ASN A 48 11.13 -6.73 6.40
CA ASN A 48 10.71 -6.25 7.73
C ASN A 48 9.18 -6.31 7.96
N VAL A 49 8.58 -7.47 7.69
CA VAL A 49 7.13 -7.64 7.80
C VAL A 49 6.71 -7.58 9.27
N ALA A 50 6.24 -6.41 9.71
CA ALA A 50 5.74 -6.21 11.05
C ALA A 50 4.35 -6.85 11.25
N LYS A 51 3.50 -6.80 10.21
CA LYS A 51 2.18 -7.43 10.24
C LYS A 51 1.71 -7.77 8.83
N LYS A 52 1.28 -9.00 8.60
CA LYS A 52 0.67 -9.43 7.34
C LYS A 52 -0.63 -10.16 7.63
N SER A 53 -1.72 -9.60 7.13
CA SER A 53 -3.08 -10.14 7.28
C SER A 53 -3.89 -9.74 6.07
N LYS A 54 -5.01 -10.43 5.85
CA LYS A 54 -5.89 -10.25 4.68
C LYS A 54 -6.38 -8.81 4.53
N SER A 55 -6.58 -8.12 5.65
CA SER A 55 -7.10 -6.75 5.72
C SER A 55 -6.10 -5.72 6.26
N LYS A 56 -4.86 -6.14 6.56
CA LYS A 56 -3.81 -5.23 7.06
C LYS A 56 -2.41 -5.74 6.76
N ILE A 57 -1.61 -4.93 6.08
CA ILE A 57 -0.20 -5.22 5.80
C ILE A 57 0.65 -4.04 6.25
N ILE A 58 1.66 -4.32 7.07
CA ILE A 58 2.70 -3.39 7.50
C ILE A 58 4.03 -4.09 7.24
N ALA A 59 4.75 -3.62 6.23
CA ALA A 59 6.03 -4.17 5.81
C ALA A 59 6.81 -3.12 5.01
N ASP A 60 8.11 -3.30 4.90
CA ASP A 60 8.94 -2.51 4.01
C ASP A 60 8.95 -3.13 2.61
N ILE A 61 8.91 -2.30 1.57
CA ILE A 61 9.09 -2.71 0.18
C ILE A 61 10.57 -2.50 -0.16
N ASN A 62 11.21 -3.57 -0.64
CA ASN A 62 12.63 -3.64 -0.93
C ASN A 62 13.50 -3.25 0.29
N ASN A 63 13.93 -2.00 0.38
CA ASN A 63 14.84 -1.50 1.42
C ASN A 63 14.16 -0.53 2.41
N GLY A 64 12.83 -0.39 2.35
CA GLY A 64 12.07 0.60 3.14
C GLY A 64 12.28 2.03 2.66
N GLY A 65 11.78 3.02 3.40
CA GLY A 65 12.01 4.44 3.09
C GLY A 65 10.78 5.33 3.34
N PRO A 66 10.34 6.16 2.37
CA PRO A 66 9.17 7.01 2.55
C PRO A 66 7.93 6.19 2.90
N ILE A 67 7.05 6.77 3.72
CA ILE A 67 5.88 6.05 4.25
C ILE A 67 4.76 6.07 3.20
N LEU A 68 4.39 4.88 2.73
CA LEU A 68 3.26 4.65 1.86
C LEU A 68 2.08 4.13 2.68
N LYS A 69 1.07 4.97 2.93
CA LYS A 69 -0.10 4.61 3.73
C LYS A 69 -1.35 4.52 2.86
N VAL A 70 -1.96 3.35 2.80
CA VAL A 70 -3.15 3.12 1.97
C VAL A 70 -4.25 2.55 2.86
N SER A 71 -5.44 3.15 2.78
CA SER A 71 -6.58 2.82 3.65
C SER A 71 -7.85 2.69 2.81
N THR A 72 -8.71 1.70 3.00
CA THR A 72 -10.03 1.68 2.32
C THR A 72 -11.11 1.08 3.19
N SER A 73 -12.36 1.53 3.03
CA SER A 73 -13.48 1.06 3.85
C SER A 73 -14.12 -0.22 3.31
N GLY A 74 -14.25 -0.37 2.00
CA GLY A 74 -14.96 -1.52 1.40
C GLY A 74 -14.35 -2.06 0.10
N GLY A 75 -13.25 -1.48 -0.38
CA GLY A 75 -12.58 -1.95 -1.59
C GLY A 75 -11.38 -2.84 -1.30
N ASP A 76 -10.88 -3.48 -2.35
CA ASP A 76 -9.62 -4.21 -2.33
C ASP A 76 -8.44 -3.26 -2.54
N ILE A 77 -7.28 -3.62 -1.99
CA ILE A 77 -6.01 -2.93 -2.22
C ILE A 77 -5.10 -3.88 -2.97
N SER A 78 -4.78 -3.56 -4.22
CA SER A 78 -3.85 -4.33 -5.05
C SER A 78 -2.59 -3.51 -5.30
N VAL A 79 -1.44 -4.05 -4.93
CA VAL A 79 -0.13 -3.48 -5.22
C VAL A 79 0.53 -4.30 -6.31
N LEU A 80 0.62 -3.72 -7.51
CA LEU A 80 1.23 -4.32 -8.67
C LEU A 80 2.66 -3.83 -8.86
N LYS A 81 3.51 -4.78 -9.21
CA LYS A 81 4.88 -4.54 -9.61
C LYS A 81 4.94 -4.26 -11.11
N ILE A 82 5.37 -3.06 -11.48
CA ILE A 82 5.66 -2.72 -12.88
C ILE A 82 7.16 -2.80 -13.14
N ILE A 83 7.50 -3.24 -14.36
CA ILE A 83 8.87 -3.45 -14.84
C ILE A 83 9.68 -2.17 -14.93
#